data_AF-A0A7Y2T7B9-F1
#
_entry.id   AF-A0A7Y2T7B9-F1
#
_cell.length_a   1.000
_cell.length_b   1.000
_cell.length_c   1.000
_cell.angle_alpha   90.00
_cell.angle_beta   90.00
_cell.angle_gamma   90.00
#
_symmetry.space_group_name_H-M   'P 1'
#
loop_
_entity.id
_entity.type
_entity.pdbx_description
1 polymer ?
#
loop_
_entity_poly.entity_id
_entity_poly.type
_entity_poly.pdbx_seq_one_letter_code
_entity_poly.pdbx_strand_id
1 'polypeptide(L)'
;MKYLYSMHRSQPRRGRQGFTLVETVIAMGIITIMITAFLAAFGPAVQGIRKSMSAKEVKRLATTLEYELSVLRAGDEATDYATSFEKAYEWIKGSGGADKEDVILLYQYRGDPASVHEDGTLEPQTDRAKQIPGEDYVVQSVVRRWDDSKVEDELALGMVVGRVFYVRINQLIFNDDGELELTDQLGQIIDPTTDTVTSTDTDYLEAVLTFQAEFYVMKSSLYAAIENFSLTDDDGDGHPDAVGKPVFTRNMAIRR
;
A
#
# COMPACT_ATOMS: atom_id res chain seq x y z
N MET A 1 -61.02 -1.59 69.71
CA MET A 1 -59.71 -1.28 70.32
C MET A 1 -58.72 -2.34 69.84
N LYS A 2 -57.68 -1.97 69.06
CA LYS A 2 -56.42 -2.72 68.76
C LYS A 2 -56.54 -4.08 68.02
N TYR A 3 -55.75 -4.48 67.03
CA TYR A 3 -54.72 -3.92 66.13
C TYR A 3 -54.61 -4.91 64.94
N LEU A 4 -54.42 -4.40 63.71
CA LEU A 4 -53.93 -5.18 62.58
C LEU A 4 -52.47 -5.63 62.82
N TYR A 5 -52.11 -6.85 62.42
CA TYR A 5 -50.71 -7.20 62.19
C TYR A 5 -50.56 -7.90 60.83
N SER A 6 -49.88 -7.21 59.90
CA SER A 6 -49.49 -7.73 58.60
C SER A 6 -48.30 -8.66 58.75
N MET A 7 -48.36 -9.86 58.17
CA MET A 7 -47.21 -10.76 58.11
C MET A 7 -46.44 -10.50 56.81
N HIS A 8 -45.34 -9.74 56.93
CA HIS A 8 -44.39 -9.50 55.84
C HIS A 8 -43.61 -10.79 55.54
N ARG A 9 -43.64 -11.25 54.28
CA ARG A 9 -42.70 -12.24 53.73
C ARG A 9 -41.27 -11.69 53.82
N SER A 10 -40.40 -12.38 54.56
CA SER A 10 -38.95 -12.21 54.47
C SER A 10 -38.40 -13.10 53.35
N GLN A 11 -37.92 -12.50 52.26
CA GLN A 11 -37.06 -13.21 51.31
C GLN A 11 -35.69 -13.46 51.96
N PRO A 12 -35.09 -14.67 51.83
CA PRO A 12 -33.75 -14.93 52.33
C PRO A 12 -32.72 -14.11 51.54
N ARG A 13 -31.89 -13.35 52.27
CA ARG A 13 -30.74 -12.62 51.74
C ARG A 13 -29.72 -13.62 51.18
N ARG A 14 -29.41 -13.53 49.87
CA ARG A 14 -28.25 -14.20 49.27
C ARG A 14 -26.99 -13.71 49.98
N GLY A 15 -26.34 -14.59 50.75
CA GLY A 15 -25.04 -14.32 51.36
C GLY A 15 -23.98 -14.13 50.28
N ARG A 16 -23.16 -13.08 50.38
CA ARG A 16 -21.97 -12.91 49.56
C ARG A 16 -20.96 -13.98 49.98
N GLN A 17 -20.79 -15.01 49.17
CA GLN A 17 -19.70 -15.98 49.32
C GLN A 17 -18.42 -15.32 48.83
N GLY A 18 -17.41 -15.22 49.71
CA GLY A 18 -16.07 -14.78 49.33
C GLY A 18 -15.28 -15.96 48.77
N PHE A 19 -14.43 -15.70 47.77
CA PHE A 19 -13.54 -16.70 47.19
C PHE A 19 -12.42 -17.05 48.17
N THR A 20 -12.04 -18.33 48.24
CA THR A 20 -10.89 -18.75 49.03
C THR A 20 -9.59 -18.38 48.32
N LEU A 21 -8.50 -18.20 49.09
CA LEU A 21 -7.19 -17.87 48.52
C LEU A 21 -6.72 -18.95 47.54
N VAL A 22 -6.97 -20.22 47.85
CA VAL A 22 -6.61 -21.36 47.01
C VAL A 22 -7.38 -21.35 45.68
N GLU A 23 -8.68 -21.07 45.71
CA GLU A 23 -9.51 -21.00 44.50
C GLU A 23 -9.07 -19.88 43.56
N THR A 24 -8.75 -18.71 44.12
CA THR A 24 -8.23 -17.57 43.34
C THR A 24 -6.90 -17.92 42.66
N VAL A 25 -6.00 -18.61 43.37
CA VAL A 25 -4.69 -19.02 42.83
C VAL A 25 -4.84 -20.05 41.71
N ILE A 26 -5.72 -21.05 41.89
CA ILE A 26 -6.00 -22.05 40.86
C ILE A 26 -6.63 -21.40 39.63
N ALA A 27 -7.61 -20.51 39.84
CA ALA A 27 -8.28 -19.79 38.75
C ALA A 27 -7.29 -18.92 37.97
N MET A 28 -6.43 -18.16 38.65
CA MET A 28 -5.39 -17.35 38.01
C MET A 28 -4.38 -18.20 37.23
N GLY A 29 -4.01 -19.38 37.77
CA GLY A 29 -3.14 -20.33 37.08
C GLY A 29 -3.77 -20.83 35.78
N ILE A 30 -5.02 -21.26 35.82
CA ILE A 30 -5.76 -21.73 34.63
C ILE A 30 -5.91 -20.61 33.60
N ILE A 31 -6.30 -19.41 34.03
CA ILE A 31 -6.45 -18.24 33.13
C ILE A 31 -5.13 -17.91 32.44
N THR A 32 -4.03 -17.90 33.18
CA THR A 32 -2.70 -17.57 32.63
C THR A 32 -2.28 -18.58 31.57
N ILE A 33 -2.47 -19.88 31.84
CA ILE A 33 -2.16 -20.95 30.89
C ILE A 33 -3.04 -20.84 29.64
N MET A 34 -4.34 -20.58 29.82
CA MET A 34 -5.27 -20.40 28.70
C MET A 34 -4.92 -19.19 27.82
N ILE A 35 -4.60 -18.04 28.42
CA ILE A 35 -4.20 -16.84 27.69
C ILE A 35 -2.88 -17.09 26.94
N THR A 36 -1.91 -17.75 27.58
CA THR A 36 -0.61 -18.03 26.96
C THR A 36 -0.75 -18.99 25.77
N ALA A 37 -1.53 -20.07 25.92
CA ALA A 37 -1.80 -21.00 24.83
C ALA A 37 -2.56 -20.34 23.68
N PHE A 38 -3.53 -19.47 24.00
CA PHE A 38 -4.26 -18.69 23.02
C PHE A 38 -3.31 -17.75 22.25
N LEU A 39 -2.47 -16.97 22.95
CA LEU A 39 -1.51 -16.07 22.29
C LEU A 39 -0.48 -16.83 21.44
N ALA A 40 -0.03 -18.01 21.88
CA ALA A 40 0.88 -18.86 21.12
C ALA A 40 0.26 -19.38 19.81
N ALA A 41 -1.03 -19.72 19.82
CA ALA A 41 -1.75 -20.18 18.63
C ALA A 41 -2.14 -19.02 17.69
N PHE A 42 -2.52 -17.86 18.24
CA PHE A 42 -2.99 -16.71 17.46
C PHE A 42 -1.87 -15.80 16.97
N GLY A 43 -0.68 -15.81 17.59
CA GLY A 43 0.47 -15.03 17.14
C GLY A 43 0.83 -15.27 15.68
N PRO A 44 1.07 -16.53 15.26
CA PRO A 44 1.33 -16.86 13.86
C PRO A 44 0.17 -16.51 12.91
N ALA A 45 -1.09 -16.66 13.35
CA ALA A 45 -2.26 -16.33 12.54
C ALA A 45 -2.39 -14.82 12.27
N VAL A 46 -2.10 -13.98 13.26
CA VAL A 46 -2.07 -12.51 13.11
C VAL A 46 -0.92 -12.09 12.19
N GLN A 47 0.24 -12.75 12.26
CA GLN A 47 1.34 -12.52 11.32
C GLN A 47 0.95 -12.92 9.88
N GLY A 48 0.19 -14.02 9.72
CA GLY A 48 -0.37 -14.44 8.44
C GLY A 48 -1.33 -13.41 7.83
N ILE A 49 -2.21 -12.82 8.65
CA ILE A 49 -3.14 -11.75 8.22
C ILE A 49 -2.38 -10.46 7.87
N ARG A 50 -1.31 -10.13 8.60
CA ARG A 50 -0.46 -8.97 8.25
C ARG A 50 0.32 -9.18 6.95
N LYS A 51 0.65 -10.44 6.63
CA LYS A 51 1.35 -10.81 5.40
C LYS A 51 0.42 -10.92 4.20
N SER A 52 -0.86 -11.26 4.39
CA SER A 52 -1.83 -11.30 3.30
C SER A 52 -2.49 -9.95 3.07
N MET A 53 -2.34 -9.43 1.86
CA MET A 53 -3.13 -8.29 1.42
C MET A 53 -4.58 -8.69 1.21
N SER A 54 -5.52 -7.85 1.64
CA SER A 54 -6.93 -8.06 1.31
C SER A 54 -7.18 -7.78 -0.17
N ALA A 55 -8.14 -8.48 -0.78
CA ALA A 55 -8.54 -8.21 -2.18
C ALA A 55 -8.94 -6.73 -2.40
N LYS A 56 -9.48 -6.07 -1.37
CA LYS A 56 -9.82 -4.64 -1.40
C LYS A 56 -8.58 -3.75 -1.47
N GLU A 57 -7.53 -4.10 -0.72
CA GLU A 57 -6.25 -3.37 -0.72
C GLU A 57 -5.55 -3.52 -2.07
N VAL A 58 -5.47 -4.75 -2.60
CA VAL A 58 -4.92 -5.02 -3.94
C VAL A 58 -5.64 -4.21 -5.02
N LYS A 59 -6.98 -4.22 -5.00
CA LYS A 59 -7.77 -3.44 -5.96
C LYS A 59 -7.53 -1.94 -5.81
N ARG A 60 -7.43 -1.42 -4.58
CA ARG A 60 -7.14 -0.01 -4.34
C ARG A 60 -5.79 0.38 -4.95
N LEU A 61 -4.73 -0.39 -4.67
CA LEU A 61 -3.40 -0.12 -5.21
C LEU A 61 -3.39 -0.13 -6.75
N ALA A 62 -3.93 -1.19 -7.36
CA ALA A 62 -4.00 -1.29 -8.81
C ALA A 62 -4.79 -0.13 -9.45
N THR A 63 -5.96 0.21 -8.92
CA THR A 63 -6.77 1.33 -9.46
C THR A 63 -6.12 2.69 -9.20
N THR A 64 -5.33 2.85 -8.13
CA THR A 64 -4.60 4.11 -7.87
C THR A 64 -3.49 4.28 -8.90
N LEU A 65 -2.74 3.22 -9.19
CA LEU A 65 -1.72 3.21 -10.25
C LEU A 65 -2.34 3.44 -11.63
N GLU A 66 -3.42 2.75 -11.95
CA GLU A 66 -4.15 2.91 -13.22
C GLU A 66 -4.61 4.35 -13.42
N TYR A 67 -5.21 4.93 -12.38
CA TYR A 67 -5.66 6.32 -12.40
C TYR A 67 -4.48 7.28 -12.63
N GLU A 68 -3.38 7.10 -11.90
CA GLU A 68 -2.22 7.99 -12.02
C GLU A 68 -1.64 7.96 -13.44
N LEU A 69 -1.46 6.78 -14.02
CA LEU A 69 -0.95 6.63 -15.39
C LEU A 69 -1.94 7.19 -16.43
N SER A 70 -3.24 7.23 -16.13
CA SER A 70 -4.28 7.73 -17.04
C SER A 70 -4.52 9.23 -17.00
N VAL A 71 -3.95 9.93 -16.01
CA VAL A 71 -4.19 11.37 -15.79
C VAL A 71 -2.88 12.12 -15.93
N LEU A 72 -2.89 13.21 -16.67
CA LEU A 72 -1.79 14.17 -16.67
C LEU A 72 -2.10 15.23 -15.60
N ARG A 73 -1.33 15.27 -14.52
CA ARG A 73 -1.55 16.27 -13.45
C ARG A 73 -1.03 17.64 -13.89
N ALA A 74 -1.59 18.69 -13.29
CA ALA A 74 -1.06 20.03 -13.45
C ALA A 74 0.30 20.18 -12.74
N GLY A 75 1.00 21.29 -13.00
CA GLY A 75 2.34 21.55 -12.48
C GLY A 75 3.43 20.92 -13.34
N ASP A 76 4.40 20.27 -12.69
CA ASP A 76 5.60 19.71 -13.34
C ASP A 76 5.24 18.69 -14.43
N GLU A 77 4.30 17.78 -14.17
CA GLU A 77 3.92 16.76 -15.16
C GLU A 77 3.37 17.34 -16.47
N ALA A 78 2.51 18.36 -16.39
CA ALA A 78 1.98 19.03 -17.58
C ALA A 78 3.03 19.85 -18.34
N THR A 79 4.19 20.08 -17.73
CA THR A 79 5.35 20.72 -18.36
C THR A 79 6.27 19.68 -19.01
N ASP A 80 6.41 18.51 -18.37
CA ASP A 80 7.32 17.45 -18.80
C ASP A 80 6.70 16.52 -19.87
N TYR A 81 5.37 16.37 -19.87
CA TYR A 81 4.66 15.50 -20.80
C TYR A 81 3.53 16.24 -21.52
N ALA A 82 3.37 16.00 -22.82
CA ALA A 82 2.29 16.56 -23.61
C ALA A 82 0.96 15.81 -23.39
N THR A 83 1.02 14.52 -23.07
CA THR A 83 -0.17 13.67 -22.86
C THR A 83 -0.01 12.72 -21.69
N SER A 84 -1.14 12.22 -21.15
CA SER A 84 -1.11 11.15 -20.14
C SER A 84 -0.51 9.85 -20.68
N PHE A 85 -0.67 9.57 -21.97
CA PHE A 85 -0.06 8.40 -22.60
C PHE A 85 1.46 8.49 -22.64
N GLU A 86 2.00 9.65 -23.01
CA GLU A 86 3.45 9.92 -22.99
C GLU A 86 4.01 9.75 -21.57
N LYS A 87 3.32 10.31 -20.56
CA LYS A 87 3.67 10.08 -19.15
C LYS A 87 3.71 8.59 -18.83
N ALA A 88 2.64 7.87 -19.14
CA ALA A 88 2.55 6.44 -18.84
C ALA A 88 3.65 5.65 -19.57
N TYR A 89 3.94 5.97 -20.83
CA TYR A 89 5.00 5.36 -21.62
C TYR A 89 6.36 5.52 -20.93
N GLU A 90 6.74 6.75 -20.55
CA GLU A 90 8.01 7.01 -19.89
C GLU A 90 8.08 6.38 -18.49
N TRP A 91 6.98 6.39 -17.73
CA TRP A 91 6.93 5.75 -16.41
C TRP A 91 7.06 4.23 -16.49
N ILE A 92 6.40 3.58 -17.47
CA ILE A 92 6.50 2.13 -17.67
C ILE A 92 7.92 1.76 -18.11
N LYS A 93 8.50 2.53 -19.04
CA LYS A 93 9.87 2.35 -19.51
C LYS A 93 10.88 2.54 -18.37
N GLY A 94 10.82 3.64 -17.64
CA GLY A 94 11.75 3.94 -16.55
C GLY A 94 11.64 2.96 -15.38
N SER A 95 10.42 2.66 -14.94
CA SER A 95 10.17 1.78 -13.78
C SER A 95 10.71 0.37 -13.95
N GLY A 96 10.72 -0.16 -15.17
CA GLY A 96 11.30 -1.46 -15.49
C GLY A 96 12.83 -1.47 -15.50
N GLY A 97 13.47 -0.31 -15.52
CA GLY A 97 14.93 -0.14 -15.54
C GLY A 97 15.60 -0.30 -14.16
N ALA A 98 16.87 0.07 -14.10
CA ALA A 98 17.69 0.04 -12.87
C ALA A 98 17.86 1.42 -12.22
N ASP A 99 17.29 2.46 -12.82
CA ASP A 99 17.43 3.84 -12.36
C ASP A 99 16.48 4.12 -11.21
N LYS A 100 17.04 4.57 -10.09
CA LYS A 100 16.28 4.81 -8.87
C LYS A 100 15.33 6.00 -8.99
N GLU A 101 15.65 6.98 -9.83
CA GLU A 101 14.82 8.17 -10.03
C GLU A 101 13.47 7.80 -10.66
N ASP A 102 13.42 6.73 -11.45
CA ASP A 102 12.21 6.21 -12.10
C ASP A 102 11.41 5.24 -11.23
N VAL A 103 11.82 5.05 -9.97
CA VAL A 103 11.09 4.19 -9.02
C VAL A 103 9.72 4.78 -8.76
N ILE A 104 8.70 3.95 -8.96
CA ILE A 104 7.32 4.31 -8.64
C ILE A 104 7.02 3.88 -7.21
N LEU A 105 6.61 4.84 -6.39
CA LEU A 105 6.14 4.63 -5.03
C LEU A 105 4.62 4.74 -5.00
N LEU A 106 3.97 3.87 -4.24
CA LEU A 106 2.54 3.93 -3.96
C LEU A 106 2.30 3.83 -2.47
N TYR A 107 1.59 4.81 -1.91
CA TYR A 107 1.32 4.85 -0.49
C TYR A 107 0.04 5.62 -0.19
N GLN A 108 -0.30 5.68 1.10
CA GLN A 108 -1.36 6.54 1.60
C GLN A 108 -0.80 7.44 2.68
N TYR A 109 -1.22 8.70 2.71
CA TYR A 109 -0.88 9.62 3.78
C TYR A 109 -2.10 10.43 4.19
N ARG A 110 -1.96 11.12 5.32
CA ARG A 110 -2.95 12.05 5.84
C ARG A 110 -2.78 13.39 5.13
N GLY A 111 -3.67 13.71 4.20
CA GLY A 111 -3.71 14.99 3.52
C GLY A 111 -4.53 16.02 4.29
N ASP A 112 -4.05 17.27 4.34
CA ASP A 112 -4.78 18.41 4.88
C ASP A 112 -5.82 18.89 3.85
N PRO A 113 -7.13 18.78 4.12
CA PRO A 113 -8.16 19.23 3.17
C PRO A 113 -8.15 20.76 2.91
N ALA A 114 -7.43 21.54 3.72
CA ALA A 114 -7.29 22.98 3.57
C ALA A 114 -6.07 23.39 2.72
N SER A 115 -5.17 22.45 2.38
CA SER A 115 -3.95 22.73 1.62
C SER A 115 -3.80 21.75 0.46
N VAL A 116 -3.67 22.27 -0.76
CA VAL A 116 -3.63 21.48 -2.00
C VAL A 116 -2.38 21.86 -2.78
N HIS A 117 -1.60 20.85 -3.17
CA HIS A 117 -0.49 20.99 -4.10
C HIS A 117 -0.98 21.41 -5.50
N GLU A 118 -0.07 21.91 -6.32
CA GLU A 118 -0.38 22.33 -7.70
C GLU A 118 -0.91 21.18 -8.58
N ASP A 119 -0.46 19.96 -8.31
CA ASP A 119 -0.86 18.72 -8.99
C ASP A 119 -2.25 18.19 -8.56
N GLY A 120 -2.92 18.92 -7.65
CA GLY A 120 -4.25 18.61 -7.12
C GLY A 120 -4.28 17.58 -5.99
N THR A 121 -3.15 17.09 -5.49
CA THR A 121 -3.11 16.28 -4.26
C THR A 121 -3.10 17.17 -3.01
N LEU A 122 -3.45 16.62 -1.85
CA LEU A 122 -3.44 17.38 -0.60
C LEU A 122 -2.04 17.44 0.00
N GLU A 123 -1.65 18.54 0.63
CA GLU A 123 -0.38 18.55 1.38
C GLU A 123 -0.48 17.67 2.64
N PRO A 124 0.62 17.12 3.17
CA PRO A 124 0.56 16.33 4.41
C PRO A 124 0.05 17.12 5.62
N GLN A 125 -0.84 16.52 6.42
CA GLN A 125 -1.30 17.10 7.69
C GLN A 125 -0.22 16.98 8.76
N THR A 126 0.62 18.00 8.86
CA THR A 126 1.77 18.04 9.77
C THR A 126 1.40 18.38 11.22
N ASP A 127 0.22 18.98 11.46
CA ASP A 127 -0.21 19.35 12.81
C ASP A 127 -0.65 18.12 13.61
N ARG A 128 0.14 17.76 14.62
CA ARG A 128 -0.13 16.62 15.51
C ARG A 128 -1.33 16.83 16.43
N ALA A 129 -1.82 18.07 16.59
CA ALA A 129 -3.06 18.35 17.30
C ALA A 129 -4.30 18.01 16.45
N LYS A 130 -4.16 18.05 15.12
CA LYS A 130 -5.21 17.78 14.14
C LYS A 130 -5.21 16.30 13.74
N GLN A 131 -6.08 15.51 14.34
CA GLN A 131 -6.07 14.04 14.25
C GLN A 131 -7.45 13.44 13.97
N ILE A 132 -8.46 14.26 13.64
CA ILE A 132 -9.83 13.80 13.38
C ILE A 132 -9.99 13.49 11.87
N PRO A 133 -10.19 12.21 11.48
CA PRO A 133 -10.42 11.87 10.07
C PRO A 133 -11.71 12.52 9.54
N GLY A 134 -11.65 13.12 8.35
CA GLY A 134 -12.78 13.77 7.68
C GLY A 134 -13.04 15.22 8.12
N GLU A 135 -12.35 15.71 9.14
CA GLU A 135 -12.36 17.10 9.59
C GLU A 135 -10.97 17.71 9.45
N ASP A 136 -10.00 17.12 10.13
CA ASP A 136 -8.61 17.58 10.19
C ASP A 136 -7.75 17.04 9.05
N TYR A 137 -8.05 15.82 8.58
CA TYR A 137 -7.32 15.19 7.49
C TYR A 137 -8.19 14.22 6.69
N VAL A 138 -7.80 13.99 5.44
CA VAL A 138 -8.35 12.95 4.56
C VAL A 138 -7.24 11.96 4.24
N VAL A 139 -7.53 10.65 4.30
CA VAL A 139 -6.56 9.65 3.83
C VAL A 139 -6.60 9.60 2.31
N GLN A 140 -5.51 10.01 1.67
CA GLN A 140 -5.36 9.97 0.23
C GLN A 140 -4.44 8.82 -0.17
N SER A 141 -4.70 8.18 -1.32
CA SER A 141 -3.75 7.28 -1.96
C SER A 141 -3.06 8.05 -3.08
N VAL A 142 -1.75 7.95 -3.17
CA VAL A 142 -0.95 8.60 -4.21
C VAL A 142 0.04 7.62 -4.81
N VAL A 143 0.44 7.96 -6.02
CA VAL A 143 1.53 7.33 -6.73
C VAL A 143 2.51 8.47 -7.06
N ARG A 144 3.78 8.28 -6.73
CA ARG A 144 4.85 9.26 -6.94
C ARG A 144 6.02 8.58 -7.61
N ARG A 145 6.72 9.27 -8.50
CA ARG A 145 8.10 8.88 -8.78
C ARG A 145 8.98 9.24 -7.59
N TRP A 146 10.09 8.53 -7.46
CA TRP A 146 11.04 8.74 -6.37
C TRP A 146 11.64 10.14 -6.37
N ASP A 147 11.85 10.71 -7.56
CA ASP A 147 12.39 12.06 -7.78
C ASP A 147 11.39 13.21 -7.49
N ASP A 148 10.10 12.90 -7.23
CA ASP A 148 9.11 13.93 -6.91
C ASP A 148 9.46 14.58 -5.54
N SER A 149 9.70 15.89 -5.57
CA SER A 149 10.04 16.72 -4.41
C SER A 149 9.07 16.56 -3.22
N LYS A 150 7.83 16.14 -3.46
CA LYS A 150 6.81 15.95 -2.43
C LYS A 150 7.00 14.68 -1.60
N VAL A 151 7.75 13.70 -2.11
CA VAL A 151 7.91 12.36 -1.49
C VAL A 151 8.50 12.46 -0.09
N GLU A 152 9.49 13.33 0.13
CA GLU A 152 10.15 13.48 1.42
C GLU A 152 9.16 13.93 2.51
N ASP A 153 8.34 14.94 2.20
CA ASP A 153 7.34 15.50 3.11
C ASP A 153 6.16 14.53 3.31
N GLU A 154 5.67 13.90 2.25
CA GLU A 154 4.54 12.95 2.30
C GLU A 154 4.90 11.67 3.09
N LEU A 155 6.18 11.27 3.08
CA LEU A 155 6.72 10.13 3.83
C LEU A 155 7.37 10.51 5.17
N ALA A 156 7.13 11.74 5.65
CA ALA A 156 7.62 12.19 6.95
C ALA A 156 6.97 11.43 8.12
N LEU A 157 7.60 11.53 9.29
CA LEU A 157 7.20 10.79 10.48
C LEU A 157 5.76 11.10 10.92
N GLY A 158 4.90 10.09 10.80
CA GLY A 158 3.49 10.13 11.25
C GLY A 158 2.49 10.54 10.17
N MET A 159 2.96 10.78 8.94
CA MET A 159 2.08 11.16 7.81
C MET A 159 1.49 9.93 7.11
N VAL A 160 2.31 8.91 6.90
CA VAL A 160 1.92 7.69 6.17
C VAL A 160 0.92 6.86 6.96
N VAL A 161 -0.12 6.41 6.26
CA VAL A 161 -1.11 5.46 6.76
C VAL A 161 -0.86 4.11 6.10
N GLY A 162 -0.25 3.19 6.84
CA GLY A 162 0.01 1.83 6.37
C GLY A 162 1.41 1.66 5.79
N ARG A 163 1.50 0.98 4.65
CA ARG A 163 2.77 0.59 4.00
C ARG A 163 3.04 1.47 2.78
N VAL A 164 4.33 1.66 2.50
CA VAL A 164 4.80 2.18 1.21
C VAL A 164 5.11 0.99 0.32
N PHE A 165 4.70 1.08 -0.93
CA PHE A 165 4.96 0.08 -1.94
C PHE A 165 5.89 0.65 -3.00
N TYR A 166 6.92 -0.11 -3.37
CA TYR A 166 7.61 0.07 -4.63
C TYR A 166 6.85 -0.69 -5.71
N VAL A 167 6.66 -0.07 -6.87
CA VAL A 167 6.04 -0.68 -8.04
C VAL A 167 7.07 -0.76 -9.16
N ARG A 168 7.31 -1.97 -9.65
CA ARG A 168 8.05 -2.21 -10.89
C ARG A 168 7.05 -2.51 -12.00
N ILE A 169 7.23 -1.91 -13.16
CA ILE A 169 6.37 -2.14 -14.31
C ILE A 169 7.19 -2.64 -15.49
N ASN A 170 6.78 -3.76 -16.07
CA ASN A 170 7.40 -4.35 -17.25
C ASN A 170 6.35 -4.60 -18.33
N GLN A 171 6.71 -4.39 -19.59
CA GLN A 171 5.81 -4.59 -20.71
C GLN A 171 5.39 -6.06 -20.86
N LEU A 172 4.14 -6.27 -21.26
CA LEU A 172 3.65 -7.53 -21.79
C LEU A 172 3.59 -7.46 -23.32
N ILE A 173 4.22 -8.43 -23.99
CA ILE A 173 4.27 -8.57 -25.45
C ILE A 173 3.64 -9.90 -25.88
N PHE A 174 3.20 -9.99 -27.12
CA PHE A 174 2.70 -11.25 -27.68
C PHE A 174 3.87 -12.13 -28.10
N ASN A 175 3.83 -13.41 -27.71
CA ASN A 175 4.73 -14.42 -28.24
C ASN A 175 4.22 -14.98 -29.59
N ASP A 176 5.01 -15.87 -30.19
CA ASP A 176 4.69 -16.54 -31.46
C ASP A 176 3.35 -17.30 -31.44
N ASP A 177 2.90 -17.75 -30.25
CA ASP A 177 1.64 -18.46 -30.04
C ASP A 177 0.44 -17.50 -29.81
N GLY A 178 0.68 -16.18 -29.78
CA GLY A 178 -0.33 -15.15 -29.56
C GLY A 178 -0.74 -14.99 -28.09
N GLU A 179 0.07 -15.46 -27.15
CA GLU A 179 -0.12 -15.28 -25.71
C GLU A 179 0.69 -14.08 -25.21
N LEU A 180 0.18 -13.39 -24.17
CA LEU A 180 0.91 -12.28 -23.54
C LEU A 180 1.93 -12.83 -22.54
N GLU A 181 3.20 -12.47 -22.74
CA GLU A 181 4.31 -12.77 -21.84
C GLU A 181 5.07 -11.50 -21.43
N LEU A 182 5.78 -11.57 -20.29
CA LEU A 182 6.67 -10.48 -19.92
C LEU A 182 7.85 -10.42 -20.89
N THR A 183 8.21 -9.22 -21.31
CA THR A 183 9.48 -9.00 -22.01
C THR A 183 10.66 -9.24 -21.07
N ASP A 184 11.75 -9.76 -21.63
CA ASP A 184 13.06 -9.83 -20.98
C ASP A 184 13.86 -8.51 -21.11
N GLN A 185 13.40 -7.58 -21.96
CA GLN A 185 13.99 -6.26 -22.16
C GLN A 185 13.51 -5.26 -21.12
N LEU A 186 14.02 -5.42 -19.90
CA LEU A 186 13.81 -4.48 -18.80
C LEU A 186 14.21 -3.06 -19.19
N GLY A 187 13.38 -2.09 -18.84
CA GLY A 187 13.63 -0.67 -19.14
C GLY A 187 13.34 -0.26 -20.59
N GLN A 188 12.75 -1.13 -21.39
CA GLN A 188 12.48 -0.90 -22.81
C GLN A 188 11.02 -1.18 -23.15
N ILE A 189 10.55 -0.53 -24.22
CA ILE A 189 9.23 -0.79 -24.81
C ILE A 189 9.47 -1.30 -26.22
N ILE A 190 8.84 -2.41 -26.56
CA ILE A 190 8.89 -3.07 -27.86
C ILE A 190 7.55 -2.83 -28.56
N ASP A 191 7.60 -2.39 -29.81
CA ASP A 191 6.42 -2.35 -30.66
C ASP A 191 6.01 -3.79 -31.02
N PRO A 192 4.80 -4.26 -30.65
CA PRO A 192 4.38 -5.63 -30.87
C PRO A 192 4.13 -5.97 -32.35
N THR A 193 4.03 -4.97 -33.23
CA THR A 193 3.80 -5.16 -34.67
C THR A 193 5.12 -5.30 -35.43
N THR A 194 6.17 -4.58 -35.02
CA THR A 194 7.48 -4.61 -35.68
C THR A 194 8.55 -5.42 -34.94
N ASP A 195 8.29 -5.80 -33.69
CA ASP A 195 9.24 -6.46 -32.78
C ASP A 195 10.54 -5.65 -32.62
N THR A 196 10.41 -4.33 -32.53
CA THR A 196 11.54 -3.41 -32.38
C THR A 196 11.34 -2.50 -31.17
N VAL A 197 12.43 -2.20 -30.48
CA VAL A 197 12.46 -1.24 -29.37
C VAL A 197 12.05 0.15 -29.86
N THR A 198 11.04 0.74 -29.22
CA THR A 198 10.61 2.11 -29.44
C THR A 198 11.38 3.04 -28.52
N SER A 199 11.81 4.19 -29.05
CA SER A 199 12.57 5.17 -28.26
C SER A 199 11.65 6.14 -27.53
N THR A 200 10.54 6.52 -28.18
CA THR A 200 9.57 7.52 -27.70
C THR A 200 8.13 7.00 -27.78
N ASP A 201 7.20 7.67 -27.11
CA ASP A 201 5.78 7.37 -27.21
C ASP A 201 5.27 7.51 -28.65
N THR A 202 5.82 8.44 -29.44
CA THR A 202 5.39 8.67 -30.83
C THR A 202 5.81 7.55 -31.78
N ASP A 203 6.87 6.82 -31.45
CA ASP A 203 7.31 5.64 -32.21
C ASP A 203 6.45 4.41 -31.91
N TYR A 204 5.77 4.40 -30.76
CA TYR A 204 4.85 3.34 -30.37
C TYR A 204 3.46 3.59 -30.96
N LEU A 205 3.19 2.97 -32.12
CA LEU A 205 2.00 3.27 -32.92
C LEU A 205 0.72 2.57 -32.43
N GLU A 206 0.85 1.62 -31.51
CA GLU A 206 -0.30 0.89 -30.97
C GLU A 206 -1.17 1.77 -30.06
N ALA A 207 -2.46 1.49 -30.08
CA ALA A 207 -3.44 2.22 -29.27
C ALA A 207 -3.40 1.82 -27.77
N VAL A 208 -2.80 0.68 -27.46
CA VAL A 208 -2.80 0.08 -26.13
C VAL A 208 -1.40 -0.43 -25.79
N LEU A 209 -0.88 -0.02 -24.64
CA LEU A 209 0.34 -0.57 -24.07
C LEU A 209 -0.03 -1.46 -22.88
N THR A 210 0.23 -2.76 -23.03
CA THR A 210 0.00 -3.79 -21.99
C THR A 210 1.23 -3.98 -21.13
N PHE A 211 1.05 -4.15 -19.82
CA PHE A 211 2.14 -4.31 -18.87
C PHE A 211 1.73 -5.12 -17.64
N GLN A 212 2.71 -5.65 -16.92
CA GLN A 212 2.54 -6.20 -15.59
C GLN A 212 3.15 -5.25 -14.56
N ALA A 213 2.34 -4.88 -13.56
CA ALA A 213 2.79 -4.16 -12.39
C ALA A 213 3.05 -5.14 -11.25
N GLU A 214 4.26 -5.10 -10.69
CA GLU A 214 4.71 -5.89 -9.55
C GLU A 214 4.84 -4.98 -8.33
N PHE A 215 4.18 -5.35 -7.23
CA PHE A 215 4.11 -4.52 -6.04
C PHE A 215 4.95 -5.12 -4.93
N TYR A 216 5.92 -4.35 -4.43
CA TYR A 216 6.86 -4.73 -3.39
C TYR A 216 6.57 -3.91 -2.14
N VAL A 217 6.61 -4.53 -0.96
CA VAL A 217 6.46 -3.80 0.30
C VAL A 217 7.80 -3.25 0.74
N MET A 218 7.89 -1.94 0.95
CA MET A 218 9.07 -1.32 1.54
C MET A 218 9.21 -1.73 3.01
N LYS A 219 10.46 -1.90 3.46
CA LYS A 219 10.78 -2.26 4.86
C LYS A 219 10.37 -1.19 5.88
N SER A 220 10.24 0.06 5.43
CA SER A 220 9.82 1.20 6.24
C SER A 220 8.91 2.11 5.43
N SER A 221 8.09 2.89 6.13
CA SER A 221 7.26 3.94 5.55
C SER A 221 7.88 5.34 5.66
N LEU A 222 9.06 5.46 6.29
CA LEU A 222 9.73 6.74 6.50
C LEU A 222 10.76 6.97 5.39
N TYR A 223 10.74 8.15 4.77
CA TYR A 223 11.69 8.51 3.70
C TYR A 223 13.14 8.24 4.10
N ALA A 224 13.60 8.80 5.23
CA ALA A 224 14.97 8.64 5.73
C ALA A 224 15.41 7.17 5.96
N ALA A 225 14.46 6.23 6.10
CA ALA A 225 14.77 4.81 6.28
C ALA A 225 14.81 4.04 4.95
N ILE A 226 14.19 4.58 3.89
CA ILE A 226 14.17 3.99 2.55
C ILE A 226 15.04 4.77 1.58
N GLU A 227 15.56 5.93 1.95
CA GLU A 227 16.27 6.85 1.06
C GLU A 227 17.49 6.23 0.38
N ASN A 228 18.04 5.16 0.93
CA ASN A 228 19.22 4.46 0.42
C ASN A 228 18.89 3.04 -0.06
N PHE A 229 17.62 2.73 -0.34
CA PHE A 229 17.27 1.41 -0.86
C PHE A 229 17.89 1.20 -2.25
N SER A 230 18.27 -0.05 -2.53
CA SER A 230 18.90 -0.45 -3.79
C SER A 230 17.94 -1.27 -4.65
N LEU A 231 18.07 -1.11 -5.97
CA LEU A 231 17.42 -1.94 -6.98
C LEU A 231 18.28 -3.14 -7.40
N THR A 232 19.44 -3.35 -6.78
CA THR A 232 20.34 -4.46 -7.08
C THR A 232 19.67 -5.82 -6.85
N ASP A 233 19.89 -6.71 -7.81
CA ASP A 233 19.55 -8.13 -7.80
C ASP A 233 20.88 -8.92 -7.89
N ASP A 234 21.46 -9.24 -6.73
CA ASP A 234 22.74 -9.95 -6.64
C ASP A 234 22.56 -11.47 -6.87
N ASP A 235 21.35 -12.00 -6.62
CA ASP A 235 21.06 -13.43 -6.74
C ASP A 235 20.52 -13.86 -8.12
N GLY A 236 20.18 -12.88 -8.97
CA GLY A 236 19.74 -13.06 -10.34
C GLY A 236 18.34 -13.66 -10.44
N ASP A 237 17.52 -13.55 -9.40
CA ASP A 237 16.14 -14.06 -9.40
C ASP A 237 15.16 -13.14 -10.12
N GLY A 238 15.66 -12.02 -10.65
CA GLY A 238 14.91 -11.02 -11.38
C GLY A 238 14.25 -10.00 -10.45
N HIS A 239 14.50 -9.99 -9.14
CA HIS A 239 13.89 -9.06 -8.18
C HIS A 239 14.93 -8.36 -7.31
N PRO A 240 14.70 -7.10 -6.87
CA PRO A 240 15.66 -6.45 -6.00
C PRO A 240 15.73 -7.07 -4.60
N ASP A 241 16.94 -7.41 -4.16
CA ASP A 241 17.22 -8.04 -2.86
C ASP A 241 16.74 -7.21 -1.67
N ALA A 242 16.77 -5.88 -1.83
CA ALA A 242 16.41 -4.95 -0.77
C ALA A 242 14.95 -5.08 -0.33
N VAL A 243 14.04 -5.46 -1.23
CA VAL A 243 12.60 -5.56 -1.00
C VAL A 243 12.08 -7.01 -1.08
N GLY A 244 12.86 -7.92 -1.65
CA GLY A 244 12.48 -9.32 -1.84
C GLY A 244 11.43 -9.47 -2.94
N LYS A 245 10.59 -10.51 -2.83
CA LYS A 245 9.60 -10.85 -3.85
C LYS A 245 8.37 -9.94 -3.84
N PRO A 246 7.70 -9.73 -4.99
CA PRO A 246 6.47 -8.95 -5.03
C PRO A 246 5.38 -9.61 -4.16
N VAL A 247 4.64 -8.79 -3.44
CA VAL A 247 3.51 -9.25 -2.61
C VAL A 247 2.27 -9.57 -3.44
N PHE A 248 2.14 -8.95 -4.63
CA PHE A 248 1.21 -9.35 -5.68
C PHE A 248 1.64 -8.72 -7.01
N THR A 249 1.11 -9.26 -8.10
CA THR A 249 1.28 -8.74 -9.45
C THR A 249 -0.08 -8.50 -10.12
N ARG A 250 -0.13 -7.60 -11.10
CA ARG A 250 -1.35 -7.29 -11.85
C ARG A 250 -1.03 -6.98 -13.31
N ASN A 251 -1.65 -7.71 -14.22
CA ASN A 251 -1.64 -7.35 -15.64
C ASN A 251 -2.62 -6.19 -15.86
N MET A 252 -2.16 -5.17 -16.57
CA MET A 252 -2.83 -3.90 -16.78
C MET A 252 -2.55 -3.42 -18.20
N ALA A 253 -3.30 -2.40 -18.63
CA ALA A 253 -3.11 -1.79 -19.93
C ALA A 253 -3.47 -0.32 -19.85
N ILE A 254 -2.70 0.53 -20.53
CA ILE A 254 -3.03 1.94 -20.72
C ILE A 254 -3.38 2.17 -22.18
N ARG A 255 -4.27 3.13 -22.43
CA ARG A 255 -4.71 3.50 -23.78
C ARG A 255 -4.20 4.89 -24.11
N ARG A 256 -3.92 5.11 -25.39
CA ARG A 256 -3.65 6.45 -25.92
C ARG A 256 -4.90 7.33 -25.89
#